data_AF-A0A6A7KDD0-F1
#
_entry.id   AF-A0A6A7KDD0-F1
#
_cell.length_a   1.000
_cell.length_b   1.000
_cell.length_c   1.000
_cell.angle_alpha   90.00
_cell.angle_beta   90.00
_cell.angle_gamma   90.00
#
_symmetry.space_group_name_H-M   'P 1'
#
loop_
_entity.id
_entity.type
_entity.pdbx_description
1 polymer ?
#
loop_
_entity_poly.entity_id
_entity_poly.type
_entity_poly.pdbx_seq_one_letter_code
_entity_poly.pdbx_strand_id
1 'polypeptide(L)'
;MLIIPNTIWSKNQPTDYDNSQENKIFLLCERVGQVCCTCSLLIFSNYDIVHFSTWGLWLLASFLVMILYEICWIRYFTNDYIVANFYRSIFGIPIPLAILPVMAFLLLGIYGKVVWLVVSAIIFGIGHIGIHIQHLKAIK
;
A
#
# COMPACT_ATOMS: atom_id res chain seq x y z
N MET A 1 -2.94 10.96 1.25
CA MET A 1 -3.60 9.70 1.63
C MET A 1 -2.67 8.89 2.52
N LEU A 2 -1.58 8.29 2.04
CA LEU A 2 -0.72 7.39 2.84
C LEU A 2 -0.07 7.96 4.13
N ILE A 3 0.33 9.24 4.17
CA ILE A 3 1.11 9.80 5.30
C ILE A 3 0.28 9.95 6.58
N ILE A 4 -0.97 10.41 6.47
CA ILE A 4 -1.85 10.70 7.61
C ILE A 4 -2.11 9.45 8.47
N PRO A 5 -2.64 8.35 7.92
CA PRO A 5 -2.91 7.17 8.73
C PRO A 5 -1.62 6.53 9.27
N ASN A 6 -0.54 6.52 8.50
CA ASN A 6 0.75 6.01 8.98
C ASN A 6 1.32 6.84 10.16
N THR A 7 1.06 8.15 10.17
CA THR A 7 1.46 9.03 11.28
C THR A 7 0.66 8.74 12.55
N ILE A 8 -0.64 8.49 12.41
CA ILE A 8 -1.51 8.10 13.53
C ILE A 8 -1.11 6.72 14.05
N TRP A 9 -0.84 5.77 13.15
CA TRP A 9 -0.37 4.43 13.49
C TRP A 9 0.96 4.44 14.25
N SER A 10 1.91 5.30 13.86
CA SER A 10 3.18 5.42 14.60
C SER A 10 3.01 5.81 16.06
N LYS A 11 1.87 6.42 16.43
CA LYS A 11 1.53 6.76 17.83
C LYS A 11 0.69 5.68 18.51
N ASN A 12 -0.07 4.92 17.73
CA ASN A 12 -1.02 3.90 18.17
C ASN A 12 -0.66 2.53 17.56
N GLN A 13 0.62 2.12 17.75
CA GLN A 13 1.09 0.83 17.27
C GLN A 13 0.40 -0.30 18.05
N PRO A 14 0.18 -1.46 17.41
CA PRO A 14 -0.36 -2.61 18.11
C PRO A 14 0.55 -3.04 19.27
N THR A 15 -0.04 -3.43 20.40
CA THR A 15 0.71 -3.80 21.62
C THR A 15 1.61 -5.03 21.46
N ASP A 16 1.33 -5.91 20.49
CA ASP A 16 2.09 -7.13 20.21
C ASP A 16 2.89 -7.05 18.88
N TYR A 17 3.29 -5.84 18.46
CA TYR A 17 4.03 -5.65 17.21
C TYR A 17 5.53 -5.90 17.39
N ASP A 18 6.03 -7.03 16.89
CA ASP A 18 7.46 -7.38 16.89
C ASP A 18 8.08 -7.29 15.48
N ASN A 19 9.04 -6.37 15.31
CA ASN A 19 9.80 -6.19 14.06
C ASN A 19 11.14 -6.94 14.05
N SER A 20 11.49 -7.68 15.10
CA SER A 20 12.84 -8.21 15.30
C SER A 20 13.24 -9.28 14.28
N GLN A 21 12.29 -9.88 13.57
CA GLN A 21 12.51 -10.96 12.60
C GLN A 21 12.18 -10.62 11.14
N GLU A 22 12.16 -9.34 10.77
CA GLU A 22 11.92 -8.95 9.37
C GLU A 22 13.05 -9.41 8.44
N ASN A 23 12.70 -10.00 7.29
CA ASN A 23 13.70 -10.36 6.29
C ASN A 23 14.29 -9.10 5.62
N LYS A 24 15.60 -8.91 5.79
CA LYS A 24 16.37 -7.78 5.25
C LYS A 24 16.22 -7.59 3.73
N ILE A 25 16.03 -8.66 2.97
CA ILE A 25 15.82 -8.58 1.52
C ILE A 25 14.48 -7.92 1.21
N PHE A 26 13.40 -8.31 1.91
CA PHE A 26 12.09 -7.70 1.72
C PHE A 26 12.08 -6.25 2.20
N LEU A 27 12.77 -5.94 3.29
CA LEU A 27 12.93 -4.55 3.75
C LEU A 27 13.66 -3.70 2.71
N LEU A 28 14.74 -4.21 2.11
CA LEU A 28 15.44 -3.50 1.04
C LEU A 28 14.53 -3.27 -0.17
N CYS A 29 13.80 -4.31 -0.61
CA CYS A 29 12.83 -4.18 -1.71
C CYS A 29 11.74 -3.14 -1.39
N GLU A 30 11.22 -3.12 -0.16
CA GLU A 30 10.23 -2.14 0.27
C GLU A 30 10.78 -0.71 0.18
N ARG A 31 11.98 -0.46 0.75
CA ARG A 31 12.58 0.89 0.76
C ARG A 31 12.94 1.36 -0.65
N VAL A 32 13.56 0.50 -1.45
CA VAL A 32 13.90 0.82 -2.85
C VAL A 32 12.62 1.07 -3.64
N GLY A 33 11.62 0.21 -3.51
CA GLY A 33 10.33 0.37 -4.17
C GLY A 33 9.61 1.67 -3.78
N GLN A 34 9.60 2.02 -2.49
CA GLN A 34 9.02 3.29 -2.00
C GLN A 34 9.70 4.49 -2.66
N VAL A 35 11.03 4.56 -2.64
CA VAL A 35 11.79 5.66 -3.24
C VAL A 35 11.53 5.73 -4.74
N CYS A 36 11.60 4.60 -5.46
CA CYS A 36 11.37 4.56 -6.90
C CYS A 36 9.92 4.95 -7.28
N CYS A 37 8.91 4.52 -6.53
CA CYS A 37 7.52 4.94 -6.71
C CYS A 37 7.38 6.44 -6.51
N THR A 38 7.93 7.00 -5.43
CA THR A 38 7.88 8.45 -5.17
C THR A 38 8.59 9.24 -6.26
N CYS A 39 9.80 8.85 -6.67
CA CYS A 39 10.52 9.50 -7.77
C CYS A 39 9.73 9.42 -9.09
N SER A 40 9.14 8.27 -9.41
CA SER A 40 8.34 8.10 -10.64
C SER A 40 7.07 8.97 -10.64
N LEU A 41 6.47 9.22 -9.48
CA LEU A 41 5.32 10.12 -9.38
C LEU A 41 5.71 11.60 -9.50
N LEU A 42 6.91 11.97 -9.06
CA LEU A 42 7.39 13.36 -9.11
C LEU A 42 7.97 13.75 -10.47
N ILE A 43 8.58 12.81 -11.19
CA ILE A 43 9.26 13.07 -12.47
C ILE A 43 8.26 13.13 -13.63
N PHE A 44 7.26 12.24 -13.65
CA PHE A 44 6.33 12.12 -14.76
C PHE A 44 5.04 12.91 -14.49
N SER A 45 4.59 13.72 -15.45
CA SER A 45 3.31 14.43 -15.42
C SER A 45 2.19 13.69 -16.17
N ASN A 46 2.47 12.49 -16.68
CA ASN A 46 1.51 11.68 -17.46
C ASN A 46 0.27 11.21 -16.66
N TYR A 47 0.16 11.59 -15.39
CA TYR A 47 -0.97 11.29 -14.51
C TYR A 47 -2.06 12.37 -14.52
N ASP A 48 -1.86 13.48 -15.26
CA ASP A 48 -2.84 14.55 -15.35
C ASP A 48 -4.04 14.17 -16.23
N ILE A 49 -5.24 14.55 -15.79
CA ILE A 49 -6.49 14.31 -16.53
C ILE A 49 -6.64 15.39 -17.60
N VAL A 50 -6.17 15.11 -18.81
CA VAL A 50 -6.32 16.04 -19.94
C VAL A 50 -7.69 15.87 -20.62
N HIS A 51 -8.17 14.64 -20.78
CA HIS A 51 -9.48 14.34 -21.37
C HIS A 51 -10.15 13.14 -20.68
N PHE A 52 -11.49 13.21 -20.54
CA PHE A 52 -12.28 12.10 -20.03
C PHE A 52 -12.37 11.00 -21.09
N SER A 53 -11.48 10.00 -20.98
CA SER A 53 -11.43 8.82 -21.84
C SER A 53 -11.87 7.59 -21.06
N THR A 54 -12.28 6.52 -21.75
CA THR A 54 -12.46 5.19 -21.15
C THR A 54 -11.18 4.71 -20.44
N TRP A 55 -10.00 5.18 -20.87
CA TRP A 55 -8.73 4.94 -20.16
C TRP A 55 -8.67 5.59 -18.77
N GLY A 56 -9.41 6.68 -18.55
CA GLY A 56 -9.55 7.33 -17.24
C GLY A 56 -10.20 6.45 -16.17
N LEU A 57 -10.84 5.34 -16.56
CA LEU A 57 -11.36 4.35 -15.63
C LEU A 57 -10.25 3.72 -14.77
N TRP A 58 -9.02 3.60 -15.28
CA TRP A 58 -7.87 3.12 -14.50
C TRP A 58 -7.53 4.08 -13.34
N LEU A 59 -7.58 5.38 -13.59
CA LEU A 59 -7.37 6.40 -12.56
C LEU A 59 -8.50 6.36 -11.53
N LEU A 60 -9.75 6.26 -11.98
CA LEU A 60 -10.91 6.13 -11.09
C LEU A 60 -10.78 4.87 -10.22
N ALA A 61 -10.41 3.74 -10.80
CA ALA A 61 -10.17 2.49 -10.05
C ALA A 61 -9.05 2.66 -9.01
N SER A 62 -7.92 3.27 -9.39
CA SER A 62 -6.83 3.57 -8.46
C SER A 62 -7.31 4.43 -7.28
N PHE A 63 -8.14 5.43 -7.55
CA PHE A 63 -8.69 6.31 -6.52
C PHE A 63 -9.67 5.57 -5.59
N LEU A 64 -10.54 4.73 -6.13
CA LEU A 64 -11.47 3.90 -5.34
C LEU A 64 -10.73 2.91 -4.43
N VAL A 65 -9.64 2.32 -4.91
CA VAL A 65 -8.76 1.45 -4.11
C VAL A 65 -8.15 2.23 -2.93
N MET A 66 -7.72 3.47 -3.17
CA MET A 66 -7.21 4.33 -2.09
C MET A 66 -8.30 4.73 -1.08
N ILE A 67 -9.54 4.95 -1.51
CA ILE A 67 -10.66 5.17 -0.58
C ILE A 67 -10.88 3.93 0.29
N LEU A 68 -10.87 2.73 -0.31
CA LEU A 68 -11.02 1.48 0.45
C LEU A 68 -9.88 1.33 1.48
N TYR A 69 -8.66 1.72 1.11
CA TYR A 69 -7.52 1.74 2.04
C TYR A 69 -7.75 2.66 3.24
N GLU A 70 -8.26 3.88 3.03
CA GLU A 70 -8.58 4.79 4.14
C GLU A 70 -9.72 4.23 5.02
N ILE A 71 -10.71 3.55 4.43
CA ILE A 71 -11.76 2.84 5.19
C ILE A 71 -11.14 1.73 6.06
N CYS A 72 -10.13 1.01 5.55
CA CYS A 72 -9.41 0.00 6.35
C CYS A 72 -8.73 0.63 7.57
N TRP A 73 -8.14 1.82 7.41
CA TRP A 73 -7.53 2.59 8.49
C TRP A 73 -8.54 3.08 9.51
N ILE A 74 -9.64 3.68 9.07
CA ILE A 74 -10.73 4.10 9.97
C ILE A 74 -11.19 2.90 10.79
N ARG A 75 -11.44 1.76 10.14
CA ARG A 75 -11.82 0.54 10.84
C ARG A 75 -10.76 0.11 11.86
N TYR A 76 -9.47 0.16 11.53
CA TYR A 76 -8.41 -0.16 12.49
C TYR A 76 -8.43 0.78 13.70
N PHE A 77 -8.54 2.10 13.48
CA PHE A 77 -8.52 3.09 14.56
C PHE A 77 -9.79 3.14 15.42
N THR A 78 -10.92 2.64 14.91
CA THR A 78 -12.17 2.55 15.68
C THR A 78 -12.24 1.30 16.56
N ASN A 79 -11.42 0.29 16.31
CA ASN A 79 -11.38 -0.93 17.12
C ASN A 79 -10.22 -0.89 18.13
N ASP A 80 -10.15 -1.91 18.99
CA ASP A 80 -8.98 -2.12 19.84
C ASP A 80 -7.73 -2.25 18.98
N TYR A 81 -6.65 -1.58 19.39
CA TYR A 81 -5.33 -1.53 18.74
C TYR A 81 -4.58 -2.87 18.87
N ILE A 82 -5.24 -3.97 18.52
CA ILE A 82 -4.70 -5.32 18.52
C ILE A 82 -4.29 -5.74 17.10
N VAL A 83 -3.23 -6.54 17.03
CA VAL A 83 -2.63 -7.01 15.76
C VAL A 83 -3.65 -7.76 14.89
N ALA A 84 -4.58 -8.50 15.50
CA ALA A 84 -5.65 -9.20 14.80
C ALA A 84 -6.55 -8.25 13.98
N ASN A 85 -6.84 -7.05 14.49
CA ASN A 85 -7.65 -6.05 13.78
C ASN A 85 -6.87 -5.38 12.65
N PHE A 86 -5.56 -5.21 12.81
CA PHE A 86 -4.67 -4.70 11.77
C PHE A 86 -4.63 -5.62 10.55
N TYR A 87 -4.52 -6.94 10.77
CA TYR A 87 -4.44 -7.92 9.69
C TYR A 87 -5.79 -8.49 9.24
N ARG A 88 -6.89 -8.03 9.81
CA ARG A 88 -8.23 -8.53 9.51
C ARG A 88 -8.56 -8.34 8.02
N SER A 89 -8.84 -9.44 7.34
CA SER A 89 -9.20 -9.44 5.91
C SER A 89 -10.45 -8.58 5.62
N ILE A 90 -10.48 -7.98 4.44
CA ILE A 90 -11.65 -7.28 3.89
C ILE A 90 -11.93 -7.86 2.49
N PHE A 91 -13.17 -8.23 2.21
CA PHE A 91 -13.59 -8.78 0.90
C PHE A 91 -12.68 -9.93 0.38
N GLY A 92 -12.17 -10.77 1.29
CA GLY A 92 -11.26 -11.88 0.93
C GLY A 92 -9.82 -11.47 0.66
N ILE A 93 -9.47 -10.18 0.72
CA ILE A 93 -8.09 -9.68 0.57
C ILE A 93 -7.34 -9.92 1.89
N PRO A 94 -6.27 -10.74 1.89
CA PRO A 94 -5.40 -10.87 3.05
C PRO A 94 -4.59 -9.58 3.23
N ILE A 95 -4.47 -9.06 4.45
CA ILE A 95 -3.63 -7.89 4.75
C ILE A 95 -3.98 -6.67 3.84
N PRO A 96 -5.22 -6.18 3.89
CA PRO A 96 -5.70 -5.15 2.95
C PRO A 96 -4.88 -3.85 3.02
N LEU A 97 -4.38 -3.49 4.20
CA LEU A 97 -3.53 -2.30 4.40
C LEU A 97 -2.21 -2.36 3.61
N ALA A 98 -1.69 -3.56 3.31
CA ALA A 98 -0.47 -3.71 2.50
C ALA A 98 -0.75 -3.87 1.00
N ILE A 99 -1.82 -4.59 0.66
CA ILE A 99 -2.13 -4.91 -0.74
C ILE A 99 -2.74 -3.70 -1.47
N LEU A 100 -3.63 -2.94 -0.82
CA LEU A 100 -4.37 -1.85 -1.48
C LEU A 100 -3.45 -0.73 -1.99
N PRO A 101 -2.42 -0.24 -1.26
CA PRO A 101 -1.48 0.74 -1.78
C PRO A 101 -0.71 0.27 -3.01
N VAL A 102 -0.28 -1.00 -3.02
CA VAL A 102 0.44 -1.60 -4.15
C VAL A 102 -0.46 -1.66 -5.38
N MET A 103 -1.71 -2.10 -5.21
CA MET A 103 -2.70 -2.12 -6.27
C MET A 103 -2.99 -0.72 -6.82
N ALA A 104 -3.10 0.29 -5.96
CA ALA A 104 -3.29 1.67 -6.39
C ALA A 104 -2.11 2.16 -7.25
N PHE A 105 -0.85 1.96 -6.82
CA PHE A 105 0.31 2.36 -7.63
C PHE A 105 0.39 1.63 -8.97
N LEU A 106 0.04 0.34 -9.02
CA LEU A 106 -0.02 -0.42 -10.27
C LEU A 106 -1.06 0.16 -11.24
N LEU A 107 -2.29 0.39 -10.76
CA LEU A 107 -3.36 0.98 -11.56
C LEU A 107 -3.00 2.39 -12.05
N LEU A 108 -2.37 3.19 -11.20
CA LEU A 108 -1.90 4.53 -11.55
C LEU A 108 -0.77 4.49 -12.59
N GLY A 109 0.16 3.54 -12.48
CA GLY A 109 1.21 3.31 -13.48
C GLY A 109 0.66 2.89 -14.84
N ILE A 110 -0.38 2.04 -14.86
CA ILE A 110 -1.11 1.67 -16.08
C ILE A 110 -1.80 2.89 -16.67
N TYR A 111 -2.50 3.67 -15.85
CA TYR A 111 -3.18 4.89 -16.29
C TYR A 111 -2.20 5.87 -16.96
N GLY A 112 -1.11 6.24 -16.25
CA GLY A 112 -0.10 7.17 -16.76
C GLY A 112 0.79 6.56 -17.87
N LYS A 113 0.63 5.27 -18.17
CA LYS A 113 1.49 4.50 -19.08
C LYS A 113 2.98 4.62 -18.71
N VAL A 114 3.27 4.73 -17.42
CA VAL A 114 4.62 4.91 -16.88
C VAL A 114 5.15 3.56 -16.40
N VAL A 115 5.90 2.88 -17.28
CA VAL A 115 6.49 1.56 -16.99
C VAL A 115 7.35 1.59 -15.72
N TRP A 116 8.06 2.69 -15.47
CA TRP A 116 8.87 2.87 -14.27
C TRP A 116 8.06 2.80 -12.98
N LEU A 117 6.85 3.37 -12.95
CA LEU A 117 5.97 3.29 -11.79
C LEU A 117 5.45 1.86 -11.60
N VAL A 118 5.11 1.17 -12.69
CA VAL A 118 4.66 -0.24 -12.63
C VAL A 118 5.75 -1.14 -12.06
N VAL A 119 6.98 -1.05 -12.57
CA VAL A 119 8.12 -1.84 -12.06
C VAL A 119 8.40 -1.51 -10.60
N SER A 120 8.39 -0.21 -10.24
CA SER A 120 8.60 0.23 -8.86
C SER A 120 7.53 -0.31 -7.91
N ALA A 121 6.27 -0.30 -8.33
CA ALA A 121 5.16 -0.82 -7.55
C ALA A 121 5.24 -2.34 -7.35
N ILE A 122 5.75 -3.09 -8.34
CA ILE A 122 6.02 -4.53 -8.19
C ILE A 122 7.12 -4.76 -7.16
N ILE A 123 8.24 -4.04 -7.24
CA ILE A 123 9.36 -4.16 -6.28
C ILE A 123 8.89 -3.81 -4.86
N PHE A 124 8.15 -2.70 -4.73
CA PHE A 124 7.52 -2.29 -3.48
C PHE A 124 6.59 -3.38 -2.95
N GLY A 125 5.73 -3.95 -3.81
CA GLY A 125 4.80 -5.01 -3.44
C GLY A 125 5.49 -6.27 -2.93
N ILE A 126 6.56 -6.73 -3.58
CA ILE A 126 7.34 -7.90 -3.15
C ILE A 126 7.88 -7.69 -1.73
N GLY A 127 8.42 -6.51 -1.44
CA GLY A 127 8.94 -6.18 -0.11
C GLY A 127 7.84 -6.02 0.93
N HIS A 128 6.91 -5.09 0.67
CA HIS A 128 5.89 -4.67 1.61
C HIS A 128 4.91 -5.81 1.96
N ILE A 129 4.36 -6.49 0.95
CA ILE A 129 3.45 -7.62 1.18
C ILE A 129 4.21 -8.80 1.80
N GLY A 130 5.47 -9.02 1.39
CA GLY A 130 6.34 -10.06 1.94
C GLY A 130 6.53 -9.93 3.46
N ILE A 131 6.87 -8.73 3.94
CA ILE A 131 7.02 -8.43 5.38
C ILE A 131 5.70 -8.67 6.12
N HIS A 132 4.59 -8.14 5.61
CA HIS A 132 3.32 -8.28 6.30
C HIS A 132 2.78 -9.73 6.31
N ILE A 133 3.10 -10.54 5.30
CA ILE A 133 2.80 -11.98 5.32
C ILE A 133 3.64 -12.70 6.38
N GLN A 134 4.91 -12.32 6.56
CA GLN A 134 5.75 -12.89 7.63
C GLN A 134 5.14 -12.60 9.00
N HIS A 135 4.75 -11.35 9.26
CA HIS A 135 4.07 -10.98 10.49
C HIS A 135 2.76 -11.77 10.67
N LEU A 136 1.92 -11.86 9.63
CA LEU A 136 0.68 -12.63 9.69
C LEU A 136 0.90 -14.12 10.05
N LYS A 137 1.99 -14.71 9.57
CA LYS A 137 2.35 -16.11 9.89
C LYS A 137 2.90 -16.26 11.31
N ALA A 138 3.55 -15.24 11.87
CA ALA A 138 4.06 -15.27 13.24
C ALA A 138 2.96 -15.17 14.30
N ILE A 139 1.79 -14.62 13.94
CA ILE A 139 0.63 -14.44 14.82
C ILE A 139 -0.30 -15.67 14.83
N LYS A 140 -0.24 -16.51 13.79
CA LYS A 140 -1.03 -17.75 13.66
C LYS A 140 -0.32 -18.94 14.28
#